data_AF-A0A382YKT8-F1
#
_entry.id   AF-A0A382YKT8-F1
#
_cell.length_a   1.000
_cell.length_b   1.000
_cell.length_c   1.000
_cell.angle_alpha   90.00
_cell.angle_beta   90.00
_cell.angle_gamma   90.00
#
_symmetry.space_group_name_H-M   'P 1'
#
loop_
_entity.id
_entity.type
_entity.pdbx_description
1 polymer ?
#
loop_
_entity_poly.entity_id
_entity_poly.type
_entity_poly.pdbx_seq_one_letter_code
_entity_poly.pdbx_strand_id
1 'polypeptide(L)'
;VNSLANQQWLTAPGSKKVLVALAGKGATPRFVGGCVRDGLLGNPSTDLDIAVDQVPDDNMRLLRSAGVQVVPTGLKHGTITAICHDQPFEITTLRVDAESFGRHAKVAFTDDWVRDAARRDFTINAIYADGTGDLFDPLGGMEDLVAGRVRFVGDAARRIEEDKLRILRFFRFQARFARGGPDQEALVACAAAAPGIGGLSGERV
;
A
#
# COMPACT_ATOMS: atom_id res chain seq x y z
N VAL A 1 3.87 -14.76 13.14
CA VAL A 1 4.35 -13.94 12.00
C VAL A 1 5.87 -13.93 12.02
N ASN A 2 6.50 -13.78 10.86
CA ASN A 2 7.96 -13.73 10.72
C ASN A 2 8.50 -12.34 11.04
N SER A 3 9.77 -12.25 11.42
CA SER A 3 10.48 -10.97 11.48
C SER A 3 10.78 -10.46 10.06
N LEU A 4 10.70 -9.13 9.88
CA LEU A 4 11.06 -8.49 8.62
C LEU A 4 12.54 -8.14 8.52
N ALA A 5 13.28 -8.09 9.63
CA ALA A 5 14.65 -7.59 9.69
C ALA A 5 15.63 -8.30 8.73
N ASN A 6 15.37 -9.58 8.41
CA ASN A 6 16.21 -10.40 7.53
C ASN A 6 15.61 -10.64 6.15
N GLN A 7 14.54 -9.94 5.79
CA GLN A 7 13.94 -10.10 4.46
C GLN A 7 14.93 -9.63 3.39
N GLN A 8 15.09 -10.43 2.33
CA GLN A 8 16.03 -10.13 1.25
C GLN A 8 15.72 -8.79 0.60
N TRP A 9 14.43 -8.49 0.37
CA TRP A 9 14.01 -7.21 -0.19
C TRP A 9 14.26 -6.03 0.75
N LEU A 10 14.25 -6.22 2.08
CA LEU A 10 14.52 -5.14 3.02
C LEU A 10 16.03 -4.85 3.12
N THR A 11 16.83 -5.93 3.18
CA THR A 11 18.27 -5.86 3.42
C THR A 11 19.09 -5.57 2.17
N ALA A 12 18.47 -5.66 0.98
CA ALA A 12 19.10 -5.41 -0.31
C ALA A 12 19.77 -4.03 -0.39
N PRO A 13 20.94 -3.90 -1.06
CA PRO A 13 21.62 -2.62 -1.21
C PRO A 13 20.76 -1.52 -1.85
N GLY A 14 19.92 -1.87 -2.84
CA GLY A 14 19.00 -0.93 -3.49
C GLY A 14 17.97 -0.36 -2.52
N SER A 15 17.35 -1.21 -1.69
CA SER A 15 16.38 -0.81 -0.68
C SER A 15 16.99 0.13 0.36
N LYS A 16 18.17 -0.23 0.88
CA LYS A 16 18.90 0.64 1.83
C LYS A 16 19.23 2.00 1.21
N LYS A 17 19.72 2.01 -0.03
CA LYS A 17 20.05 3.26 -0.74
C LYS A 17 18.81 4.13 -0.96
N VAL A 18 17.69 3.54 -1.38
CA VAL A 18 16.42 4.25 -1.59
C VAL A 18 15.87 4.82 -0.28
N LEU A 19 15.82 4.02 0.79
CA LEU A 19 15.36 4.48 2.10
C LEU A 19 16.22 5.61 2.66
N VAL A 20 17.55 5.48 2.59
CA VAL A 20 18.48 6.53 3.05
C VAL A 20 18.29 7.82 2.24
N ALA A 21 18.12 7.72 0.92
CA ALA A 21 17.86 8.89 0.08
C ALA A 21 16.55 9.58 0.47
N LEU A 22 15.48 8.81 0.66
CA LEU A 22 14.15 9.32 1.01
C LEU A 22 14.06 9.88 2.44
N ALA A 23 14.90 9.41 3.37
CA ALA A 23 14.95 9.92 4.75
C ALA A 23 15.54 11.35 4.84
N GLY A 24 15.94 11.95 3.72
CA GLY A 24 16.40 13.34 3.66
C GLY A 24 15.36 14.32 4.26
N LYS A 25 15.87 15.38 4.90
CA LYS A 25 15.06 16.39 5.61
C LYS A 25 14.20 15.84 6.78
N GLY A 26 14.53 14.66 7.30
CA GLY A 26 13.84 14.07 8.46
C GLY A 26 12.56 13.31 8.13
N ALA A 27 12.34 12.98 6.85
CA ALA A 27 11.23 12.14 6.41
C ALA A 27 11.38 10.70 6.92
N THR A 28 10.26 9.98 7.00
CA THR A 28 10.18 8.62 7.58
C THR A 28 9.70 7.59 6.54
N PRO A 29 10.47 7.28 5.49
CA PRO A 29 10.03 6.33 4.46
C PRO A 29 9.81 4.94 5.06
N ARG A 30 8.68 4.30 4.70
CA ARG A 30 8.32 2.96 5.15
C ARG A 30 7.85 2.10 3.99
N PHE A 31 8.27 0.84 3.98
CA PHE A 31 7.63 -0.17 3.14
C PHE A 31 6.19 -0.40 3.59
N VAL A 32 5.32 -0.75 2.66
CA VAL A 32 3.90 -0.95 2.95
C VAL A 32 3.26 -1.97 2.01
N GLY A 33 2.12 -2.53 2.41
CA GLY A 33 1.27 -3.29 1.50
C GLY A 33 1.79 -4.70 1.26
N GLY A 34 1.95 -5.06 -0.01
CA GLY A 34 2.24 -6.43 -0.43
C GLY A 34 3.51 -7.01 0.18
N CYS A 35 4.63 -6.28 0.09
CA CYS A 35 5.93 -6.73 0.58
C CYS A 35 5.95 -6.97 2.10
N VAL A 36 5.30 -6.09 2.86
CA VAL A 36 5.18 -6.21 4.32
C VAL A 36 4.31 -7.42 4.68
N ARG A 37 3.10 -7.50 4.12
CA ARG A 37 2.16 -8.62 4.37
C ARG A 37 2.79 -9.96 4.01
N ASP A 38 3.36 -10.07 2.82
CA ASP A 38 3.91 -11.32 2.32
C ASP A 38 5.18 -11.70 3.09
N GLY A 39 6.06 -10.74 3.42
CA GLY A 39 7.22 -10.96 4.28
C GLY A 39 6.84 -11.47 5.68
N LEU A 40 5.79 -10.90 6.30
CA LEU A 40 5.28 -11.35 7.60
C LEU A 40 4.72 -12.78 7.56
N LEU A 41 4.18 -13.19 6.41
CA LEU A 41 3.71 -14.56 6.15
C LEU A 41 4.84 -15.50 5.70
N GLY A 42 6.05 -14.99 5.44
CA GLY A 42 7.18 -15.78 4.94
C GLY A 42 7.10 -16.08 3.44
N ASN A 43 6.26 -15.34 2.71
CA ASN A 43 6.12 -15.44 1.27
C ASN A 43 7.10 -14.46 0.57
N PRO A 44 7.64 -14.82 -0.60
CA PRO A 44 8.44 -13.89 -1.39
C PRO A 44 7.58 -12.73 -1.90
N SER A 45 8.19 -11.55 -2.02
CA SER A 45 7.58 -10.36 -2.64
C SER A 45 8.58 -9.69 -3.56
N THR A 46 8.13 -9.34 -4.76
CA THR A 46 8.90 -8.60 -5.78
C THR A 46 8.42 -7.17 -5.95
N ASP A 47 7.18 -6.90 -5.55
CA ASP A 47 6.55 -5.58 -5.63
C ASP A 47 6.87 -4.81 -4.36
N LEU A 48 7.65 -3.74 -4.50
CA LEU A 48 8.19 -2.96 -3.40
C LEU A 48 7.54 -1.57 -3.36
N ASP A 49 6.53 -1.44 -2.53
CA ASP A 49 5.84 -0.18 -2.29
C ASP A 49 6.44 0.52 -1.07
N ILE A 50 6.75 1.80 -1.22
CA ILE A 50 7.22 2.68 -0.16
C ILE A 50 6.25 3.85 -0.02
N ALA A 51 5.80 4.11 1.21
CA ALA A 51 5.10 5.31 1.59
C ALA A 51 6.09 6.32 2.21
N VAL A 52 5.92 7.61 1.92
CA VAL A 52 6.78 8.66 2.45
C VAL A 52 5.99 9.94 2.75
N ASP A 53 6.28 10.57 3.89
CA ASP A 53 5.68 11.79 4.44
C ASP A 53 6.24 13.08 3.82
N GLN A 54 6.69 12.99 2.56
CA GLN A 54 7.28 14.10 1.82
C GLN A 54 6.72 14.15 0.40
N VAL A 55 6.58 15.38 -0.13
CA VAL A 55 5.97 15.62 -1.45
C VAL A 55 6.81 15.03 -2.60
N PRO A 56 6.16 14.63 -3.73
CA PRO A 56 6.84 13.91 -4.80
C PRO A 56 8.06 14.65 -5.38
N ASP A 57 7.98 15.97 -5.52
CA ASP A 57 9.07 16.78 -6.07
C ASP A 57 10.34 16.75 -5.22
N ASP A 58 10.18 16.72 -3.90
CA ASP A 58 11.29 16.57 -2.97
C ASP A 58 11.89 15.16 -3.04
N ASN A 59 11.04 14.12 -3.04
CA ASN A 59 11.48 12.73 -3.19
C ASN A 59 12.29 12.54 -4.48
N MET A 60 11.79 13.06 -5.60
CA MET A 60 12.49 13.01 -6.89
C MET A 60 13.85 13.71 -6.83
N ARG A 61 13.96 14.88 -6.18
CA ARG A 61 15.25 15.58 -6.01
C ARG A 61 16.22 14.79 -5.15
N LEU A 62 15.77 14.24 -4.03
CA LEU A 62 16.62 13.45 -3.12
C LEU A 62 17.15 12.20 -3.80
N LEU A 63 16.28 11.43 -4.46
CA LEU A 63 16.66 10.22 -5.20
C LEU A 63 17.66 10.52 -6.32
N ARG A 64 17.42 11.55 -7.14
CA ARG A 64 18.36 11.96 -8.20
C ARG A 64 19.70 12.39 -7.64
N SER A 65 19.71 13.12 -6.52
CA SER A 65 20.94 13.55 -5.84
C SER A 65 21.73 12.35 -5.29
N ALA A 66 21.06 11.26 -4.95
CA ALA A 66 21.68 9.98 -4.57
C ALA A 66 22.07 9.10 -5.78
N GLY A 67 21.94 9.59 -7.01
CA GLY A 67 22.22 8.84 -8.23
C GLY A 67 21.26 7.66 -8.44
N VAL A 68 19.99 7.82 -8.03
CA VAL A 68 18.91 6.84 -8.28
C VAL A 68 18.06 7.35 -9.44
N GLN A 69 17.80 6.49 -10.42
CA GLN A 69 16.93 6.83 -11.55
C GLN A 69 15.49 6.95 -11.06
N VAL A 70 14.75 7.94 -11.59
CA VAL A 70 13.36 8.20 -11.20
C VAL A 70 12.46 8.41 -12.42
N VAL A 71 11.34 7.71 -12.46
CA VAL A 71 10.30 7.79 -13.49
C VAL A 71 9.00 8.31 -12.86
N PRO A 72 8.37 9.38 -13.39
CA PRO A 72 7.14 9.97 -12.84
C PRO A 72 5.89 9.18 -13.28
N THR A 73 5.77 7.92 -12.85
CA THR A 73 4.74 6.96 -13.29
C THR A 73 3.31 7.32 -12.93
N GLY A 74 3.09 8.01 -11.79
CA GLY A 74 1.76 8.32 -11.27
C GLY A 74 1.68 9.65 -10.55
N LEU A 75 2.41 10.66 -11.03
CA LEU A 75 2.65 11.92 -10.30
C LEU A 75 1.35 12.64 -9.87
N LYS A 76 0.29 12.56 -10.68
CA LYS A 76 -1.05 13.10 -10.37
C LYS A 76 -1.66 12.54 -9.09
N HIS A 77 -1.25 11.34 -8.69
CA HIS A 77 -1.67 10.67 -7.47
C HIS A 77 -0.55 10.66 -6.41
N GLY A 78 0.60 11.29 -6.68
CA GLY A 78 1.74 11.30 -5.77
C GLY A 78 2.64 10.07 -5.83
N THR A 79 2.56 9.27 -6.89
CA THR A 79 3.41 8.09 -7.06
C THR A 79 4.52 8.37 -8.08
N ILE A 80 5.75 7.99 -7.72
CA ILE A 80 6.93 7.97 -8.58
C ILE A 80 7.55 6.57 -8.51
N THR A 81 8.29 6.16 -9.53
CA THR A 81 9.04 4.91 -9.51
C THR A 81 10.53 5.21 -9.46
N ALA A 82 11.22 4.72 -8.44
CA ALA A 82 12.68 4.72 -8.41
C ALA A 82 13.20 3.40 -8.97
N ILE A 83 14.30 3.44 -9.72
CA ILE A 83 15.00 2.24 -10.22
C ILE A 83 16.39 2.26 -9.62
N CYS A 84 16.69 1.23 -8.81
CA CYS A 84 17.97 1.09 -8.13
C CYS A 84 18.42 -0.38 -8.17
N HIS A 85 19.60 -0.64 -8.71
CA HIS A 85 20.10 -2.02 -8.92
C HIS A 85 19.10 -2.91 -9.68
N ASP A 86 18.55 -2.40 -10.79
CA ASP A 86 17.54 -3.07 -11.63
C ASP A 86 16.23 -3.47 -10.91
N GLN A 87 16.07 -3.04 -9.66
CA GLN A 87 14.85 -3.22 -8.87
C GLN A 87 14.01 -1.93 -8.91
N PRO A 88 12.74 -2.02 -9.34
CA PRO A 88 11.80 -0.91 -9.21
C PRO A 88 11.27 -0.81 -7.77
N PHE A 89 11.04 0.44 -7.34
CA PHE A 89 10.39 0.82 -6.09
C PHE A 89 9.27 1.80 -6.39
N GLU A 90 8.02 1.45 -6.09
CA GLU A 90 6.90 2.38 -6.19
C GLU A 90 6.84 3.23 -4.92
N ILE A 91 7.13 4.52 -5.06
CA ILE A 91 7.19 5.47 -3.94
C ILE A 91 5.97 6.37 -4.04
N THR A 92 5.09 6.29 -3.05
CA THR A 92 3.86 7.07 -2.98
C THR A 92 3.91 8.01 -1.79
N THR A 93 3.78 9.32 -2.05
CA THR A 93 3.59 10.30 -0.98
C THR A 93 2.29 10.02 -0.23
N LEU A 94 2.35 10.07 1.11
CA LEU A 94 1.17 9.96 1.97
C LEU A 94 0.09 10.94 1.51
N ARG A 95 -1.14 10.46 1.43
CA ARG A 95 -2.24 11.26 0.87
C ARG A 95 -3.57 10.93 1.52
N VAL A 96 -4.50 11.87 1.40
CA VAL A 96 -5.91 11.70 1.69
C VAL A 96 -6.73 11.97 0.44
N ASP A 97 -7.89 11.33 0.34
CA ASP A 97 -8.82 11.58 -0.76
C ASP A 97 -9.57 12.89 -0.45
N ALA A 98 -9.33 13.94 -1.25
CA ALA A 98 -9.80 15.30 -0.96
C ALA A 98 -11.21 15.58 -1.51
N GLU A 99 -11.67 14.84 -2.53
CA GLU A 99 -13.05 14.88 -3.06
C GLU A 99 -13.35 13.52 -3.71
N SER A 100 -14.30 12.76 -3.16
CA SER A 100 -14.64 11.42 -3.67
C SER A 100 -15.71 11.50 -4.75
N PHE A 101 -15.32 11.56 -6.03
CA PHE A 101 -16.19 11.24 -7.17
C PHE A 101 -15.65 10.00 -7.90
N GLY A 102 -15.90 8.81 -7.32
CA GLY A 102 -15.36 7.54 -7.82
C GLY A 102 -13.82 7.56 -7.86
N ARG A 103 -13.22 7.01 -8.94
CA ARG A 103 -11.75 6.88 -9.10
C ARG A 103 -11.01 8.18 -9.42
N HIS A 104 -11.70 9.29 -9.66
CA HIS A 104 -11.10 10.59 -10.02
C HIS A 104 -10.87 11.47 -8.79
N ALA A 105 -10.52 10.86 -7.66
CA ALA A 105 -10.25 11.60 -6.43
C ALA A 105 -9.04 12.53 -6.63
N LYS A 106 -9.26 13.82 -6.38
CA LYS A 106 -8.13 14.73 -6.12
C LYS A 106 -7.48 14.25 -4.82
N VAL A 107 -6.18 14.05 -4.84
CA VAL A 107 -5.43 13.69 -3.63
C VAL A 107 -4.88 14.95 -2.98
N ALA A 108 -4.97 15.03 -1.67
CA ALA A 108 -4.22 16.01 -0.88
C ALA A 108 -3.09 15.28 -0.16
N PHE A 109 -1.85 15.76 -0.29
CA PHE A 109 -0.73 15.18 0.43
C PHE A 109 -0.84 15.50 1.93
N THR A 110 -0.38 14.57 2.76
CA THR A 110 -0.40 14.67 4.21
C THR A 110 0.89 14.09 4.78
N ASP A 111 1.17 14.37 6.05
CA ASP A 111 2.19 13.72 6.88
C ASP A 111 1.56 12.76 7.92
N ASP A 112 0.23 12.64 7.93
CA ASP A 112 -0.53 11.80 8.84
C ASP A 112 -0.64 10.36 8.31
N TRP A 113 0.17 9.48 8.87
CA TRP A 113 0.20 8.07 8.55
C TRP A 113 -1.12 7.33 8.82
N VAL A 114 -1.88 7.74 9.83
CA VAL A 114 -3.17 7.10 10.16
C VAL A 114 -4.17 7.43 9.05
N ARG A 115 -4.16 8.66 8.55
CA ARG A 115 -5.01 9.06 7.42
C ARG A 115 -4.63 8.37 6.11
N ASP A 116 -3.34 8.18 5.82
CA ASP A 116 -2.92 7.38 4.66
C ASP A 116 -3.36 5.91 4.82
N ALA A 117 -3.23 5.34 6.01
CA ALA A 117 -3.69 3.98 6.27
C ALA A 117 -5.20 3.85 6.07
N ALA A 118 -5.99 4.85 6.49
CA ALA A 118 -7.45 4.84 6.45
C ALA A 118 -8.07 4.79 5.03
N ARG A 119 -7.29 5.13 3.99
CA ARG A 119 -7.74 5.08 2.57
C ARG A 119 -7.42 3.76 1.87
N ARG A 120 -6.62 2.90 2.50
CA ARG A 120 -6.22 1.60 1.93
C ARG A 120 -7.41 0.66 1.90
N ASP A 121 -7.31 -0.38 1.08
CA ASP A 121 -8.43 -1.30 0.86
C ASP A 121 -8.64 -2.24 2.05
N PHE A 122 -7.60 -2.97 2.46
CA PHE A 122 -7.67 -3.98 3.51
C PHE A 122 -6.66 -3.70 4.63
N THR A 123 -7.04 -4.06 5.85
CA THR A 123 -6.22 -3.85 7.05
C THR A 123 -4.86 -4.52 6.93
N ILE A 124 -4.82 -5.74 6.38
CA ILE A 124 -3.59 -6.50 6.09
C ILE A 124 -2.66 -5.85 5.05
N ASN A 125 -3.14 -4.84 4.31
CA ASN A 125 -2.35 -4.05 3.35
C ASN A 125 -2.01 -2.65 3.87
N ALA A 126 -2.40 -2.34 5.11
CA ALA A 126 -2.16 -1.09 5.80
C ALA A 126 -1.17 -1.26 6.97
N ILE A 127 -0.31 -2.27 6.87
CA ILE A 127 0.81 -2.53 7.77
C ILE A 127 2.07 -1.96 7.11
N TYR A 128 2.85 -1.22 7.88
CA TYR A 128 4.07 -0.56 7.43
C TYR A 128 5.29 -1.14 8.13
N ALA A 129 6.44 -1.07 7.47
CA ALA A 129 7.73 -1.44 8.05
C ALA A 129 8.80 -0.40 7.70
N ASP A 130 9.60 0.01 8.68
CA ASP A 130 10.74 0.90 8.42
C ASP A 130 11.98 0.13 7.88
N GLY A 131 13.12 0.80 7.81
CA GLY A 131 14.37 0.21 7.33
C GLY A 131 15.02 -0.81 8.28
N THR A 132 14.60 -0.90 9.54
CA THR A 132 15.06 -1.93 10.50
C THR A 132 14.15 -3.16 10.46
N GLY A 133 12.95 -3.00 9.91
CA GLY A 133 11.89 -4.02 9.91
C GLY A 133 10.92 -3.86 11.07
N ASP A 134 11.01 -2.77 11.82
CA ASP A 134 10.06 -2.44 12.88
C ASP A 134 8.71 -2.05 12.26
N LEU A 135 7.65 -2.57 12.86
CA LEU A 135 6.30 -2.45 12.32
C LEU A 135 5.61 -1.18 12.84
N PHE A 136 4.87 -0.55 11.94
CA PHE A 136 3.87 0.45 12.28
C PHE A 136 2.51 -0.01 11.74
N ASP A 137 1.57 -0.30 12.64
CA ASP A 137 0.24 -0.82 12.30
C ASP A 137 -0.85 0.02 13.00
N PRO A 138 -1.26 1.14 12.39
CA PRO A 138 -2.21 2.06 13.01
C PRO A 138 -3.66 1.54 12.99
N LEU A 139 -3.96 0.43 12.29
CA LEU A 139 -5.33 -0.04 12.04
C LEU A 139 -5.59 -1.48 12.50
N GLY A 140 -4.63 -2.11 13.20
CA GLY A 140 -4.75 -3.47 13.70
C GLY A 140 -4.72 -4.54 12.60
N GLY A 141 -4.04 -4.26 11.47
CA GLY A 141 -3.86 -5.21 10.37
C GLY A 141 -3.10 -6.48 10.78
N MET A 142 -2.24 -6.41 11.79
CA MET A 142 -1.49 -7.55 12.32
C MET A 142 -2.40 -8.61 12.93
N GLU A 143 -3.43 -8.21 13.67
CA GLU A 143 -4.38 -9.13 14.28
C GLU A 143 -5.17 -9.88 13.20
N ASP A 144 -5.60 -9.17 12.16
CA ASP A 144 -6.29 -9.75 11.01
C ASP A 144 -5.37 -10.68 10.22
N LEU A 145 -4.11 -10.29 10.00
CA LEU A 145 -3.14 -11.11 9.30
C LEU A 145 -2.86 -12.43 10.03
N VAL A 146 -2.68 -12.38 11.36
CA VAL A 146 -2.46 -13.57 12.19
C VAL A 146 -3.67 -14.50 12.19
N ALA A 147 -4.87 -13.92 12.28
CA ALA A 147 -6.12 -14.67 12.26
C ALA A 147 -6.51 -15.18 10.87
N GLY A 148 -5.86 -14.71 9.80
CA GLY A 148 -6.25 -15.00 8.42
C GLY A 148 -7.62 -14.39 8.10
N ARG A 149 -7.84 -13.13 8.47
CA ARG A 149 -9.05 -12.35 8.17
C ARG A 149 -8.73 -11.31 7.09
N VAL A 150 -9.55 -11.27 6.04
CA VAL A 150 -9.50 -10.18 5.04
C VAL A 150 -10.62 -9.22 5.36
N ARG A 151 -10.26 -8.07 5.94
CA ARG A 151 -11.20 -7.04 6.40
C ARG A 151 -10.91 -5.71 5.73
N PHE A 152 -11.96 -5.03 5.29
CA PHE A 152 -11.84 -3.68 4.76
C PHE A 152 -11.36 -2.69 5.83
N VAL A 153 -10.64 -1.65 5.42
CA VAL A 153 -10.33 -0.53 6.32
C VAL A 153 -11.57 0.34 6.49
N GLY A 154 -12.11 0.39 7.70
CA GLY A 154 -13.34 1.14 7.99
C GLY A 154 -14.56 0.47 7.37
N ASP A 155 -15.48 1.28 6.84
CA ASP A 155 -16.75 0.81 6.27
C ASP A 155 -16.57 0.18 4.88
N ALA A 156 -16.94 -1.10 4.74
CA ALA A 156 -16.75 -1.85 3.50
C ALA A 156 -17.52 -1.25 2.31
N ALA A 157 -18.74 -0.75 2.53
CA ALA A 157 -19.56 -0.17 1.47
C ALA A 157 -18.91 1.10 0.89
N ARG A 158 -18.46 2.01 1.75
CA ARG A 158 -17.71 3.22 1.35
C ARG A 158 -16.43 2.87 0.60
N ARG A 159 -15.67 1.88 1.08
CA ARG A 159 -14.45 1.44 0.38
C ARG A 159 -14.77 0.90 -1.00
N ILE A 160 -15.85 0.15 -1.17
CA ILE A 160 -16.26 -0.38 -2.47
C ILE A 160 -16.80 0.72 -3.39
N GLU A 161 -17.47 1.75 -2.85
CA GLU A 161 -17.91 2.92 -3.63
C GLU A 161 -16.77 3.72 -4.23
N GLU A 162 -15.66 3.86 -3.51
CA GLU A 162 -14.45 4.53 -4.00
C GLU A 162 -13.83 3.82 -5.20
N ASP A 163 -13.78 2.48 -5.18
CA ASP A 163 -13.31 1.67 -6.31
C ASP A 163 -13.99 0.29 -6.32
N LYS A 164 -14.90 0.06 -7.27
CA LYS A 164 -15.65 -1.19 -7.40
C LYS A 164 -14.73 -2.40 -7.68
N LEU A 165 -13.49 -2.17 -8.16
CA LEU A 165 -12.50 -3.25 -8.31
C LEU A 165 -12.17 -3.92 -6.96
N ARG A 166 -12.38 -3.23 -5.84
CA ARG A 166 -12.17 -3.78 -4.50
C ARG A 166 -13.04 -5.00 -4.20
N ILE A 167 -14.17 -5.19 -4.89
CA ILE A 167 -14.96 -6.44 -4.79
C ILE A 167 -14.15 -7.64 -5.31
N LEU A 168 -13.57 -7.52 -6.51
CA LEU A 168 -12.74 -8.58 -7.08
C LEU A 168 -11.47 -8.80 -6.26
N ARG A 169 -10.86 -7.70 -5.78
CA ARG A 169 -9.71 -7.78 -4.88
C ARG A 169 -10.07 -8.52 -3.59
N PHE A 170 -11.22 -8.25 -2.98
CA PHE A 170 -11.67 -8.92 -1.76
C PHE A 170 -11.69 -10.44 -1.95
N PHE A 171 -12.33 -10.95 -3.00
CA PHE A 171 -12.36 -12.39 -3.27
C PHE A 171 -10.98 -12.96 -3.58
N ARG A 172 -10.14 -12.23 -4.32
CA ARG A 172 -8.75 -12.64 -4.59
C ARG A 172 -7.95 -12.76 -3.29
N PHE A 173 -8.03 -11.77 -2.40
CA PHE A 173 -7.35 -11.80 -1.10
C PHE A 173 -7.93 -12.90 -0.20
N GLN A 174 -9.24 -13.08 -0.21
CA GLN A 174 -9.91 -14.10 0.59
C GLN A 174 -9.45 -15.51 0.20
N ALA A 175 -9.38 -15.81 -1.09
CA ALA A 175 -8.87 -17.08 -1.58
C ALA A 175 -7.39 -17.33 -1.21
N ARG A 176 -6.57 -16.27 -1.12
CA ARG A 176 -5.13 -16.39 -0.91
C ARG A 176 -4.71 -16.40 0.56
N PHE A 177 -5.39 -15.65 1.42
CA PHE A 177 -4.90 -15.36 2.78
C PHE A 177 -5.84 -15.80 3.89
N ALA A 178 -7.11 -16.05 3.58
CA ALA A 178 -8.06 -16.33 4.64
C ALA A 178 -7.98 -17.77 5.15
N ARG A 179 -8.18 -17.93 6.46
CA ARG A 179 -8.22 -19.25 7.12
C ARG A 179 -9.64 -19.69 7.49
N GLY A 180 -10.64 -18.87 7.21
CA GLY A 180 -12.03 -19.12 7.53
C GLY A 180 -12.99 -18.46 6.54
N GLY A 181 -14.27 -18.43 6.92
CA GLY A 181 -15.30 -17.76 6.14
C GLY A 181 -15.01 -16.27 5.93
N PRO A 182 -15.49 -15.69 4.84
CA PRO A 182 -15.41 -14.25 4.61
C PRO A 182 -16.15 -13.47 5.69
N ASP A 183 -15.67 -12.25 5.94
CA ASP A 183 -16.38 -11.28 6.76
C ASP A 183 -17.79 -11.02 6.20
N GLN A 184 -18.81 -11.20 7.05
CA GLN A 184 -20.20 -11.12 6.64
C GLN A 184 -20.61 -9.70 6.21
N GLU A 185 -20.06 -8.68 6.86
CA GLU A 185 -20.28 -7.28 6.49
C GLU A 185 -19.67 -6.99 5.12
N ALA A 186 -18.44 -7.46 4.89
CA ALA A 186 -17.77 -7.34 3.60
C ALA A 186 -18.54 -8.05 2.48
N LEU A 187 -19.07 -9.25 2.73
CA LEU A 187 -19.90 -9.98 1.77
C LEU A 187 -21.18 -9.23 1.41
N VAL A 188 -21.91 -8.72 2.42
CA VAL A 188 -23.14 -7.96 2.19
C VAL A 188 -22.85 -6.71 1.36
N ALA A 189 -21.78 -5.99 1.68
CA ALA A 189 -21.36 -4.82 0.92
C ALA A 189 -20.97 -5.17 -0.53
N CYS A 190 -20.26 -6.29 -0.74
CA CYS A 190 -19.91 -6.78 -2.07
C CYS A 190 -21.15 -7.15 -2.89
N ALA A 191 -22.10 -7.88 -2.30
CA ALA A 191 -23.33 -8.28 -2.96
C ALA A 191 -24.18 -7.08 -3.37
N ALA A 192 -24.33 -6.08 -2.48
CA ALA A 192 -25.07 -4.86 -2.77
C ALA A 192 -24.44 -4.03 -3.91
N ALA A 193 -23.10 -4.00 -3.97
CA ALA A 193 -22.38 -3.23 -4.97
C ALA A 193 -22.05 -3.98 -6.27
N ALA A 194 -22.29 -5.30 -6.33
CA ALA A 194 -21.97 -6.15 -7.46
C ALA A 194 -22.52 -5.67 -8.82
N PRO A 195 -23.74 -5.10 -8.92
CA PRO A 195 -24.24 -4.57 -10.20
C PRO A 195 -23.32 -3.47 -10.80
N GLY A 196 -22.55 -2.77 -9.98
CA GLY A 196 -21.61 -1.73 -10.43
C GLY A 196 -20.33 -2.26 -11.06
N ILE A 197 -20.05 -3.57 -10.99
CA ILE A 197 -18.84 -4.18 -11.56
C ILE A 197 -18.82 -4.05 -13.09
N GLY A 198 -19.98 -4.07 -13.75
CA GLY A 198 -20.09 -3.94 -15.20
C GLY A 198 -19.54 -2.62 -15.78
N GLY A 199 -19.31 -1.61 -14.94
CA GLY A 199 -18.67 -0.34 -15.33
C GLY A 199 -17.14 -0.33 -15.24
N LEU A 200 -16.50 -1.42 -14.80
CA LEU A 200 -15.04 -1.54 -14.76
C LEU A 200 -14.47 -1.76 -16.17
N SER A 201 -13.27 -1.23 -16.43
CA SER A 201 -12.57 -1.51 -17.69
C SER A 201 -12.08 -2.96 -17.72
N GLY A 202 -12.13 -3.59 -18.89
CA GLY A 202 -11.78 -5.00 -19.05
C GLY A 202 -10.33 -5.32 -18.71
N GLU A 203 -9.41 -4.37 -18.85
CA GLU A 203 -7.99 -4.55 -18.49
C GLU A 203 -7.76 -4.66 -16.98
N ARG A 204 -8.73 -4.24 -16.16
CA ARG A 204 -8.65 -4.25 -14.70
C ARG A 204 -9.32 -5.47 -14.06
N VAL A 205 -10.18 -6.17 -14.80
CA VAL A 205 -10.99 -7.33 -14.34
C VAL A 205 -10.24 -8.61 -14.66
#